data_AF-A0A0S2DI65-F1
#
_entry.id   AF-A0A0S2DI65-F1
#
_cell.length_a   1.000
_cell.length_b   1.000
_cell.length_c   1.000
_cell.angle_alpha   90.00
_cell.angle_beta   90.00
_cell.angle_gamma   90.00
#
_symmetry.space_group_name_H-M   'P 1'
#
loop_
_entity.id
_entity.type
_entity.pdbx_description
1 polymer ?
#
loop_
_entity_poly.entity_id
_entity_poly.type
_entity_poly.pdbx_seq_one_letter_code
_entity_poly.pdbx_strand_id
1 'polypeptide(L)'
;MEHHVEWFQFTLPVDQTIGPEALRALWMRACGSTNVSVQRNSRTILGRRTPVYSLRASARLGGLAVIEARLRGLMQEARLNSKLTAVVR
;
A
#
# COMPACT_ATOMS: atom_id res chain seq x y z
N MET A 1 7.85 -9.45 -18.85
CA MET A 1 7.35 -8.19 -18.27
C MET A 1 6.36 -8.58 -17.18
N GLU A 2 6.67 -8.33 -15.92
CA GLU A 2 5.75 -8.67 -14.83
C GLU A 2 4.67 -7.58 -14.74
N HIS A 3 3.43 -7.92 -15.09
CA HIS A 3 2.31 -6.99 -15.05
C HIS A 3 1.87 -6.82 -13.59
N HIS A 4 2.51 -5.87 -12.90
CA HIS A 4 2.09 -5.46 -11.56
C HIS A 4 0.95 -4.45 -11.65
N VAL A 5 -0.19 -4.81 -11.08
CA VAL A 5 -1.38 -3.96 -11.00
C VAL A 5 -1.46 -3.31 -9.63
N GLU A 6 -2.04 -2.12 -9.57
CA GLU A 6 -2.35 -1.44 -8.31
C GLU A 6 -3.56 -2.11 -7.67
N TRP A 7 -3.36 -2.64 -6.47
CA TRP A 7 -4.43 -3.28 -5.70
C TRP A 7 -4.94 -2.38 -4.59
N PHE A 8 -4.03 -1.68 -3.92
CA PHE A 8 -4.36 -0.81 -2.81
C PHE A 8 -3.59 0.48 -2.88
N GLN A 9 -4.21 1.54 -2.39
CA GLN A 9 -3.60 2.83 -2.20
C GLN A 9 -3.87 3.30 -0.78
N PHE A 10 -2.92 3.99 -0.17
CA PHE A 10 -3.16 4.66 1.09
C PHE A 10 -2.39 5.96 1.18
N THR A 11 -2.88 6.84 2.03
CA THR A 11 -2.20 8.09 2.37
C THR A 11 -1.80 8.06 3.83
N LEU A 12 -0.66 8.68 4.14
CA LEU A 12 -0.25 8.94 5.51
C LEU A 12 -0.43 10.43 5.83
N PRO A 13 -0.72 10.78 7.10
CA PRO A 13 -0.71 12.16 7.54
C PRO A 13 0.68 12.78 7.36
N VAL A 14 0.75 14.11 7.28
CA VAL A 14 1.99 14.83 6.95
C VAL A 14 3.15 14.52 7.90
N ASP A 15 2.83 14.17 9.15
CA ASP A 15 3.77 13.81 10.21
C ASP A 15 4.28 12.37 10.12
N GLN A 16 3.66 11.53 9.28
CA GLN A 16 4.04 10.13 9.12
C GLN A 16 4.53 9.87 7.70
N THR A 17 5.70 9.23 7.62
CA THR A 17 6.25 8.75 6.37
C THR A 17 6.76 7.34 6.59
N ILE A 18 6.47 6.47 5.62
CA ILE A 18 7.06 5.15 5.55
C ILE A 18 8.03 5.09 4.37
N GLY A 19 9.20 4.52 4.62
CA GLY A 19 10.20 4.25 3.58
C GLY A 19 9.73 3.15 2.62
N PRO A 20 10.25 3.13 1.37
CA PRO A 20 9.87 2.12 0.39
C PRO A 20 10.20 0.69 0.84
N GLU A 21 11.30 0.48 1.56
CA GLU A 21 11.69 -0.85 2.04
C GLU A 21 10.76 -1.38 3.13
N ALA A 22 10.45 -0.55 4.13
CA ALA A 22 9.51 -0.89 5.20
C ALA A 22 8.11 -1.15 4.63
N LEU A 23 7.68 -0.34 3.66
CA LEU A 23 6.40 -0.54 2.98
C LEU A 23 6.38 -1.83 2.16
N ARG A 24 7.48 -2.13 1.44
CA ARG A 24 7.62 -3.39 0.70
C ARG A 24 7.54 -4.57 1.65
N ALA A 25 8.21 -4.53 2.81
CA ALA A 25 8.16 -5.60 3.81
C ALA A 25 6.75 -5.82 4.36
N LEU A 26 6.03 -4.74 4.67
CA LEU A 26 4.61 -4.76 5.06
C LEU A 26 3.76 -5.44 3.99
N TRP A 27 3.95 -5.04 2.74
CA TRP A 27 3.16 -5.53 1.62
C TRP A 27 3.45 -7.01 1.31
N MET A 28 4.72 -7.42 1.35
CA MET A 28 5.12 -8.83 1.23
C MET A 28 4.46 -9.70 2.32
N ARG A 29 4.43 -9.22 3.57
CA ARG A 29 3.77 -9.93 4.68
C ARG A 29 2.27 -10.02 4.51
N ALA A 30 1.62 -8.95 4.05
CA ALA A 30 0.17 -8.92 3.85
C ALA A 30 -0.28 -9.88 2.73
N CYS A 31 0.39 -9.83 1.57
CA CYS A 31 0.03 -10.64 0.40
C CYS A 31 0.64 -12.05 0.40
N GLY A 32 1.67 -12.31 1.21
CA GLY A 32 2.38 -13.58 1.25
C GLY A 32 3.24 -13.86 0.03
N SER A 33 3.57 -12.84 -0.76
CA SER A 33 4.39 -12.96 -1.97
C SER A 33 5.56 -11.98 -1.93
N THR A 34 6.71 -12.42 -2.44
CA THR A 34 7.88 -11.56 -2.65
C THR A 34 7.81 -10.80 -3.97
N ASN A 35 6.94 -11.22 -4.90
CA ASN A 35 6.75 -10.54 -6.18
C ASN A 35 5.77 -9.37 -6.05
N VAL A 36 6.25 -8.33 -5.37
CA VAL A 36 5.48 -7.10 -5.12
C VAL A 36 6.27 -5.87 -5.48
N SER A 37 5.56 -4.79 -5.77
CA SER A 37 6.14 -3.48 -5.99
C SER A 37 5.39 -2.44 -5.18
N VAL A 38 6.10 -1.45 -4.68
CA VAL A 38 5.50 -0.34 -3.94
C VAL A 38 5.95 0.94 -4.60
N GLN A 39 5.04 1.89 -4.70
CA GLN A 39 5.32 3.19 -5.31
C GLN A 39 4.86 4.27 -4.34
N ARG A 40 5.74 5.22 -4.08
CA ARG A 40 5.40 6.45 -3.35
C ARG A 40 5.27 7.55 -4.37
N ASN A 41 4.09 8.14 -4.46
CA ASN A 41 3.84 9.34 -5.23
C ASN A 41 3.49 10.49 -4.27
N SER A 42 3.68 11.73 -4.70
CA SER A 42 3.19 12.89 -3.96
C SER A 42 2.16 13.60 -4.80
N ARG A 43 0.91 13.58 -4.36
CA ARG A 43 -0.19 14.22 -5.07
C ARG A 43 -0.55 15.53 -4.37
N THR A 44 -0.67 16.60 -5.14
CA THR A 44 -1.17 17.88 -4.62
C THR A 44 -2.69 17.79 -4.54
N ILE A 45 -3.23 17.71 -3.32
CA ILE A 45 -4.66 17.70 -3.04
C ILE A 45 -4.95 18.98 -2.27
N LEU A 46 -5.83 19.85 -2.80
CA LEU A 46 -6.20 21.13 -2.18
C LEU A 46 -4.97 22.02 -1.84
N GLY A 47 -3.98 22.08 -2.74
CA GLY A 47 -2.75 22.87 -2.53
C GLY A 47 -1.74 22.26 -1.54
N ARG A 48 -2.05 21.10 -0.93
CA ARG A 48 -1.13 20.38 -0.02
C ARG A 48 -0.55 19.14 -0.69
N ARG A 49 0.78 19.00 -0.60
CA ARG A 49 1.51 17.83 -1.10
C ARG A 49 1.26 16.65 -0.17
N THR A 50 0.38 15.75 -0.56
CA THR A 50 0.03 14.55 0.21
C THR A 50 0.78 13.34 -0.34
N PRO A 51 1.52 12.59 0.50
CA PRO A 51 2.13 11.35 0.07
C PRO A 51 1.05 10.29 -0.14
N VAL A 52 0.99 9.75 -1.36
CA VAL A 52 0.12 8.64 -1.76
C VAL A 52 1.02 7.43 -2.01
N TYR A 53 0.70 6.34 -1.35
CA TYR A 53 1.43 5.09 -1.44
C TYR A 53 0.58 4.08 -2.20
N SER A 54 1.07 3.63 -3.36
CA SER A 54 0.44 2.58 -4.16
C SER A 54 1.13 1.24 -3.90
N LEU A 55 0.32 0.23 -3.60
CA LEU A 55 0.72 -1.15 -3.43
C LEU A 55 0.37 -1.93 -4.68
N ARG A 56 1.41 -2.47 -5.31
CA ARG A 56 1.34 -3.21 -6.57
C ARG A 56 1.78 -4.64 -6.38
N ALA A 57 1.11 -5.56 -7.06
CA ALA A 57 1.49 -6.96 -7.09
C ALA A 57 1.02 -7.59 -8.39
N SER A 58 1.34 -8.86 -8.59
CA SER A 58 0.85 -9.62 -9.74
C SER A 58 -0.68 -9.51 -9.90
N ALA A 59 -1.15 -9.38 -11.14
CA ALA A 59 -2.57 -9.37 -11.47
C ALA A 59 -3.31 -10.67 -11.10
N ARG A 60 -2.56 -11.75 -10.86
CA ARG A 60 -3.09 -13.06 -10.44
C ARG A 60 -3.23 -13.18 -8.92
N LEU A 61 -3.02 -12.09 -8.17
CA LEU A 61 -3.16 -12.09 -6.72
C LEU A 61 -4.61 -12.35 -6.31
N GLY A 62 -4.86 -13.54 -5.75
CA GLY A 62 -6.16 -13.91 -5.19
C GLY A 62 -6.30 -13.49 -3.72
N GLY A 63 -7.53 -13.53 -3.21
CA GLY A 63 -7.77 -13.35 -1.77
C GLY A 63 -7.63 -11.92 -1.26
N LEU A 64 -7.98 -10.92 -2.09
CA LEU A 64 -7.87 -9.48 -1.75
C LEU A 64 -8.48 -9.12 -0.40
N ALA A 65 -9.64 -9.67 -0.05
CA ALA A 65 -10.28 -9.41 1.23
C ALA A 65 -9.41 -9.84 2.44
N VAL A 66 -8.74 -10.99 2.33
CA VAL A 66 -7.84 -11.50 3.38
C VAL A 66 -6.58 -10.64 3.44
N ILE A 67 -6.04 -10.28 2.28
CA ILE A 67 -4.85 -9.41 2.16
C ILE A 67 -5.14 -8.03 2.74
N GLU A 68 -6.32 -7.48 2.47
CA GLU A 68 -6.76 -6.18 2.97
C GLU A 68 -6.93 -6.21 4.51
N ALA A 69 -7.55 -7.27 5.05
CA ALA A 69 -7.68 -7.45 6.49
C ALA A 69 -6.31 -7.56 7.18
N ARG A 70 -5.38 -8.34 6.61
CA ARG A 70 -4.00 -8.44 7.11
C ARG A 70 -3.26 -7.12 7.02
N LEU A 71 -3.37 -6.42 5.90
CA LEU A 71 -2.72 -5.14 5.69
C LEU A 71 -3.22 -4.10 6.70
N ARG A 72 -4.53 -4.05 6.97
CA ARG A 72 -5.08 -3.21 8.03
C ARG A 72 -4.53 -3.58 9.40
N GLY A 73 -4.45 -4.88 9.74
CA GLY A 73 -3.83 -5.33 10.98
C GLY A 73 -2.38 -4.85 11.12
N LEU A 74 -1.56 -5.09 10.10
CA LEU A 74 -0.14 -4.71 10.13
C LEU A 74 0.06 -3.17 10.16
N MET A 75 -0.82 -2.40 9.49
CA MET A 75 -0.79 -0.94 9.56
C MET A 75 -1.13 -0.43 10.96
N GLN A 76 -2.12 -1.05 11.63
CA GLN A 76 -2.46 -0.75 13.02
C GLN A 76 -1.32 -1.11 13.97
N GLU A 77 -0.69 -2.27 13.80
CA GLU A 77 0.49 -2.68 14.57
C GLU A 77 1.66 -1.70 14.39
N ALA A 78 1.88 -1.22 13.15
CA ALA A 78 2.88 -0.21 12.84
C ALA A 78 2.49 1.21 13.29
N ARG A 79 1.32 1.39 13.93
CA ARG A 79 0.73 2.69 14.32
C ARG A 79 0.65 3.69 13.16
N LEU A 80 0.48 3.17 11.96
CA LEU A 80 0.31 3.96 10.76
C LEU A 80 -1.15 4.41 10.69
N ASN A 81 -1.37 5.72 10.84
CA ASN A 81 -2.69 6.32 10.66
C ASN A 81 -3.02 6.45 9.17
N SER A 82 -2.96 5.34 8.45
CA SER A 82 -3.17 5.27 7.02
C SER A 82 -4.64 5.06 6.69
N LYS A 83 -5.16 5.85 5.73
CA LYS A 83 -6.44 5.53 5.08
C LYS A 83 -6.17 4.59 3.91
N LEU A 84 -6.43 3.31 4.10
CA LEU A 84 -6.33 2.28 3.06
C LEU A 84 -7.59 2.29 2.19
N THR A 85 -7.38 2.35 0.88
CA THR A 85 -8.40 2.30 -0.16
C THR A 85 -8.04 1.21 -1.16
N ALA A 86 -8.94 0.26 -1.39
CA ALA A 86 -8.78 -0.70 -2.47
C ALA A 86 -8.95 0.00 -3.82
N VAL A 87 -7.99 -0.21 -4.73
CA VAL A 87 -8.10 0.21 -6.13
C VAL A 87 -8.82 -0.90 -6.86
N VAL A 88 -10.13 -0.99 -6.65
CA VAL A 88 -10.98 -1.92 -7.40
C VAL A 88 -11.13 -1.37 -8.82
N ARG A 89 -10.75 -2.15 -9.82
CA ARG A 89 -11.17 -1.93 -11.21
C ARG A 89 -12.37 -2.79 -11.52
#